data_AF-Q1Z6E7-F1
#
_entry.id   AF-Q1Z6E7-F1
#
_cell.length_a   1.000
_cell.length_b   1.000
_cell.length_c   1.000
_cell.angle_alpha   90.00
_cell.angle_beta   90.00
_cell.angle_gamma   90.00
#
_symmetry.space_group_name_H-M   'P 1'
#
loop_
_entity.id
_entity.type
_entity.pdbx_description
1 polymer ?
#
loop_
_entity_poly.entity_id
_entity_poly.type
_entity_poly.pdbx_seq_one_letter_code
_entity_poly.pdbx_strand_id
1 'polypeptide(L)'
;MLKKVAYQVVPLQIFLFAFWFKNGFIDKVMGVLLGIVTPETAYSGDTWAGWKGYIVGTWDKSQVGHIFLSPTFDFMFPILILLQCLPFVLIIRSVLNGEFMSNKERPWLFYAAVSSLLVASFMAFTQTISGASDGQYLWQFMGFSMVAVMYIRNEQGK
;
A
#
# COMPACT_ATOMS: atom_id res chain seq x y z
N MET A 1 -30.32 -12.89 6.80
CA MET A 1 -29.03 -12.22 7.13
C MET A 1 -28.37 -11.52 5.95
N LEU A 2 -28.43 -12.05 4.71
CA LEU A 2 -27.84 -11.44 3.50
C LEU A 2 -28.30 -10.00 3.18
N LYS A 3 -29.50 -9.58 3.62
CA LYS A 3 -30.03 -8.22 3.43
C LYS A 3 -29.30 -7.11 4.23
N LYS A 4 -28.33 -7.46 5.08
CA LYS A 4 -27.61 -6.51 5.95
C LYS A 4 -26.16 -6.25 5.52
N VAL A 5 -25.72 -6.80 4.39
CA VAL A 5 -24.35 -6.60 3.87
C VAL A 5 -24.37 -5.51 2.80
N ALA A 6 -23.45 -4.56 2.90
CA ALA A 6 -23.21 -3.54 1.89
C ALA A 6 -22.33 -4.11 0.77
N TYR A 7 -22.94 -4.87 -0.14
CA TYR A 7 -22.26 -5.48 -1.29
C TYR A 7 -21.54 -4.47 -2.20
N GLN A 8 -21.96 -3.22 -2.13
CA GLN A 8 -21.30 -2.05 -2.73
C GLN A 8 -19.84 -1.89 -2.25
N VAL A 9 -19.62 -2.08 -0.96
CA VAL A 9 -18.38 -1.73 -0.27
C VAL A 9 -17.46 -2.94 -0.09
N VAL A 10 -18.04 -4.14 0.00
CA VAL A 10 -17.28 -5.39 0.19
C VAL A 10 -16.16 -5.59 -0.86
N PRO A 11 -16.38 -5.41 -2.18
CA PRO A 11 -15.31 -5.57 -3.16
C PRO A 11 -14.13 -4.62 -2.92
N LEU A 12 -14.43 -3.37 -2.54
CA LEU A 12 -13.40 -2.39 -2.24
C LEU A 12 -12.58 -2.80 -1.01
N GLN A 13 -13.26 -3.27 0.04
CA GLN A 13 -12.62 -3.73 1.26
C GLN A 13 -11.74 -4.96 1.03
N ILE A 14 -12.22 -5.93 0.24
CA ILE A 14 -11.45 -7.12 -0.17
C ILE A 14 -10.22 -6.71 -0.98
N PHE A 15 -10.40 -5.84 -1.97
CA PHE A 15 -9.31 -5.39 -2.83
C PHE A 15 -8.22 -4.69 -2.02
N LEU A 16 -8.60 -3.67 -1.23
CA LEU A 16 -7.66 -2.94 -0.40
C LEU A 16 -6.96 -3.89 0.59
N PHE A 17 -7.70 -4.84 1.18
CA PHE A 17 -7.13 -5.83 2.10
C PHE A 17 -6.07 -6.67 1.40
N ALA A 18 -6.43 -7.34 0.32
CA ALA A 18 -5.53 -8.25 -0.39
C ALA A 18 -4.29 -7.51 -0.93
N PHE A 19 -4.51 -6.30 -1.46
CA PHE A 19 -3.44 -5.46 -1.97
C PHE A 19 -2.41 -5.10 -0.89
N TRP A 20 -2.86 -4.56 0.25
CA TRP A 20 -1.95 -4.11 1.31
C TRP A 20 -1.46 -5.24 2.20
N PHE A 21 -2.20 -6.33 2.31
CA PHE A 21 -1.72 -7.55 2.94
C PHE A 21 -0.53 -8.13 2.19
N LYS A 22 -0.66 -8.32 0.87
CA LYS A 22 0.46 -8.80 0.05
C LYS A 22 1.57 -7.75 0.03
N ASN A 23 1.28 -6.57 -0.49
CA ASN A 23 2.31 -5.60 -0.78
C ASN A 23 2.86 -4.93 0.46
N GLY A 24 2.09 -4.60 1.48
CA GLY A 24 2.62 -3.94 2.68
C GLY A 24 3.16 -4.92 3.70
N PHE A 25 2.39 -5.96 4.02
CA PHE A 25 2.69 -6.84 5.14
C PHE A 25 3.55 -8.06 4.77
N ILE A 26 3.11 -8.90 3.84
CA ILE A 26 3.85 -10.12 3.46
C ILE A 26 5.20 -9.76 2.86
N ASP A 27 5.22 -8.97 1.79
CA ASP A 27 6.46 -8.69 1.06
C ASP A 27 7.48 -7.88 1.89
N LYS A 28 7.03 -6.88 2.68
CA LYS A 28 7.96 -5.93 3.34
C LYS A 28 8.13 -6.17 4.83
N VAL A 29 7.14 -6.68 5.55
CA VAL A 29 7.32 -7.02 6.97
C VAL A 29 7.84 -8.44 7.07
N MET A 30 7.07 -9.42 6.59
CA MET A 30 7.45 -10.83 6.74
C MET A 30 8.69 -11.17 5.91
N GLY A 31 8.76 -10.69 4.66
CA GLY A 31 9.91 -10.91 3.77
C GLY A 31 11.23 -10.37 4.33
N VAL A 32 11.22 -9.12 4.81
CA VAL A 32 12.41 -8.50 5.40
C VAL A 32 12.79 -9.19 6.72
N LEU A 33 11.82 -9.50 7.59
CA LEU A 33 12.09 -10.22 8.84
C LEU A 33 12.65 -11.62 8.59
N LEU A 34 12.10 -12.38 7.65
CA LEU A 34 12.61 -13.70 7.27
C LEU A 34 14.02 -13.60 6.69
N GLY A 35 14.32 -12.56 5.92
CA GLY A 35 15.68 -12.28 5.44
C GLY A 35 16.69 -12.05 6.57
N ILE A 36 16.25 -11.61 7.75
CA ILE A 36 17.09 -11.42 8.94
C ILE A 36 17.19 -12.72 9.75
N VAL A 37 16.07 -13.41 9.97
CA VAL A 37 16.00 -14.58 10.88
C VAL A 37 16.48 -15.87 10.21
N THR A 38 16.15 -16.06 8.93
CA THR A 38 16.45 -17.27 8.14
C THR A 38 16.97 -16.89 6.75
N PRO A 39 18.16 -16.26 6.65
CA PRO A 39 18.67 -15.72 5.38
C PRO A 39 18.83 -16.77 4.28
N GLU A 40 19.10 -18.03 4.64
CA GLU A 40 19.38 -19.11 3.69
C GLU A 40 18.14 -19.62 2.95
N THR A 41 16.96 -19.45 3.54
CA THR A 41 15.67 -19.91 2.98
C THR A 41 14.76 -18.75 2.59
N ALA A 42 15.16 -17.52 2.88
CA ALA A 42 14.38 -16.33 2.53
C ALA A 42 14.40 -16.10 1.02
N TYR A 43 13.25 -15.73 0.46
CA TYR A 43 13.19 -15.29 -0.93
C TYR A 43 13.97 -13.99 -1.09
N SER A 44 15.07 -14.03 -1.85
CA SER A 44 16.04 -12.94 -1.92
C SER A 44 15.42 -11.61 -2.31
N GLY A 45 14.40 -11.62 -3.19
CA GLY A 45 13.69 -10.42 -3.65
C GLY A 45 12.94 -9.67 -2.55
N ASP A 46 12.49 -10.35 -1.50
CA ASP A 46 11.73 -9.73 -0.40
C ASP A 46 12.61 -9.36 0.81
N THR A 47 13.91 -9.66 0.74
CA THR A 47 14.87 -9.26 1.77
C THR A 47 15.17 -7.76 1.69
N TRP A 48 15.78 -7.20 2.74
CA TRP A 48 16.26 -5.80 2.71
C TRP A 48 17.19 -5.54 1.53
N ALA A 49 18.14 -6.45 1.27
CA ALA A 49 19.08 -6.34 0.15
C ALA A 49 18.37 -6.45 -1.21
N GLY A 50 17.36 -7.33 -1.32
CA GLY A 50 16.53 -7.45 -2.51
C GLY A 50 15.76 -6.18 -2.83
N TRP A 51 15.04 -5.64 -1.84
CA TRP A 51 14.33 -4.36 -1.97
C TRP A 51 15.27 -3.20 -2.27
N LYS A 52 16.45 -3.16 -1.64
CA LYS A 52 17.49 -2.17 -1.94
C LYS A 52 17.94 -2.27 -3.39
N GLY A 53 18.30 -3.46 -3.85
CA GLY A 53 18.71 -3.69 -5.24
C GLY A 53 17.62 -3.30 -6.23
N TYR A 54 16.36 -3.63 -5.95
CA TYR A 54 15.22 -3.27 -6.79
C TYR A 54 14.95 -1.77 -6.84
N ILE A 55 14.80 -1.14 -5.67
CA ILE A 55 14.39 0.27 -5.55
C ILE A 55 15.53 1.18 -5.99
N VAL A 56 16.74 0.99 -5.45
CA VAL A 56 17.91 1.81 -5.82
C VAL A 56 18.28 1.56 -7.28
N GLY A 57 18.28 0.32 -7.75
CA GLY A 57 18.55 0.01 -9.16
C GLY A 57 17.51 0.62 -10.12
N THR A 58 16.30 0.88 -9.64
CA THR A 58 15.28 1.60 -10.39
C THR A 58 15.49 3.12 -10.35
N TRP A 59 15.85 3.68 -9.20
CA TRP A 59 16.16 5.10 -9.04
C TRP A 59 17.40 5.53 -9.82
N ASP A 60 18.41 4.66 -9.89
CA ASP A 60 19.68 4.91 -10.58
C ASP A 60 19.53 4.97 -12.12
N LYS A 61 18.36 4.66 -12.67
CA LYS A 61 18.05 4.90 -14.09
C LYS A 61 17.93 6.40 -14.42
N SER A 62 17.77 7.25 -13.42
CA SER A 62 17.72 8.70 -13.53
C SER A 62 18.87 9.32 -12.74
N GLN A 63 19.55 10.31 -13.32
CA GLN A 63 20.62 11.05 -12.62
C GLN A 63 20.08 11.74 -11.36
N VAL A 64 18.83 12.21 -11.39
CA VAL A 64 18.18 12.83 -10.23
C VAL A 64 17.90 11.78 -9.15
N GLY A 65 17.40 10.59 -9.53
CA GLY A 65 17.17 9.49 -8.60
C GLY A 65 18.47 9.02 -7.93
N HIS A 66 19.53 8.86 -8.72
CA HIS A 66 20.85 8.47 -8.22
C HIS A 66 21.42 9.44 -7.18
N ILE A 67 21.35 10.75 -7.46
CA ILE A 67 21.96 11.76 -6.59
C ILE A 67 21.12 12.02 -5.34
N PHE A 68 19.78 12.05 -5.46
CA PHE A 68 18.91 12.53 -4.38
C PHE A 68 18.12 11.45 -3.65
N LEU A 69 17.83 10.30 -4.29
CA LEU A 69 16.99 9.24 -3.71
C LEU A 69 17.82 8.03 -3.26
N SER A 70 18.79 7.58 -4.06
CA SER A 70 19.59 6.40 -3.72
C SER A 70 20.30 6.50 -2.35
N PRO A 71 20.89 7.64 -1.95
CA PRO A 71 21.53 7.78 -0.64
C PRO A 71 20.54 7.73 0.54
N THR A 72 19.26 8.01 0.31
CA THR A 72 18.25 8.10 1.36
C THR A 72 17.52 6.77 1.57
N PHE A 73 17.81 5.74 0.76
CA PHE A 73 17.11 4.45 0.80
C PHE A 73 17.01 3.87 2.21
N ASP A 74 18.13 3.71 2.92
CA ASP A 74 18.15 3.01 4.21
C ASP A 74 17.35 3.77 5.30
N PHE A 75 17.14 5.08 5.11
CA PHE A 75 16.28 5.90 5.95
C PHE A 75 14.80 5.86 5.52
N MET A 76 14.54 5.99 4.22
CA MET A 76 13.18 6.05 3.67
C MET A 76 12.48 4.69 3.68
N PHE A 77 13.22 3.60 3.52
CA PHE A 77 12.63 2.27 3.35
C PHE A 77 11.84 1.81 4.58
N PRO A 78 12.35 1.89 5.84
CA PRO A 78 11.53 1.61 7.03
C PRO A 78 10.27 2.45 7.14
N ILE A 79 10.37 3.74 6.83
CA ILE A 79 9.23 4.66 6.84
C ILE A 79 8.18 4.19 5.83
N LEU A 80 8.62 3.80 4.63
CA LEU A 80 7.75 3.26 3.60
C LEU A 80 7.07 1.96 4.05
N ILE A 81 7.77 1.05 4.73
CA ILE A 81 7.17 -0.18 5.29
C ILE A 81 6.03 0.17 6.26
N LEU A 82 6.29 1.08 7.21
CA LEU A 82 5.29 1.51 8.19
C LEU A 82 4.09 2.16 7.51
N LEU A 83 4.34 3.03 6.53
CA LEU A 83 3.30 3.69 5.76
C LEU A 83 2.46 2.68 4.95
N GLN A 84 3.07 1.67 4.33
CA GLN A 84 2.34 0.61 3.61
C GLN A 84 1.56 -0.34 4.54
N CYS A 85 1.97 -0.47 5.80
CA CYS A 85 1.23 -1.26 6.80
C CYS A 85 0.01 -0.52 7.35
N LEU A 86 0.02 0.81 7.38
CA LEU A 86 -1.09 1.62 7.89
C LEU A 86 -2.44 1.31 7.21
N PRO A 87 -2.57 1.32 5.86
CA PRO A 87 -3.84 0.99 5.23
C PRO A 87 -4.28 -0.44 5.53
N PHE A 88 -3.34 -1.40 5.59
CA PHE A 88 -3.65 -2.79 5.99
C PHE A 88 -4.29 -2.88 7.37
N VAL A 89 -3.68 -2.24 8.38
CA VAL A 89 -4.19 -2.22 9.76
C VAL A 89 -5.57 -1.54 9.83
N LEU A 90 -5.76 -0.43 9.11
CA LEU A 90 -7.04 0.28 9.06
C LEU A 90 -8.15 -0.59 8.43
N ILE A 91 -7.82 -1.42 7.43
CA ILE A 91 -8.79 -2.33 6.80
C ILE A 91 -9.16 -3.45 7.76
N ILE A 92 -8.21 -4.03 8.49
CA ILE A 92 -8.51 -5.01 9.55
C ILE A 92 -9.46 -4.37 10.57
N ARG A 93 -9.15 -3.16 11.03
CA ARG A 93 -10.00 -2.45 11.98
C ARG A 93 -11.40 -2.18 11.41
N SER A 94 -11.51 -1.88 10.12
CA SER A 94 -12.79 -1.73 9.42
C SER A 94 -13.60 -3.04 9.38
N VAL A 95 -12.95 -4.17 9.10
CA VAL A 95 -13.59 -5.50 9.09
C VAL A 95 -14.06 -5.89 10.49
N LEU A 96 -13.21 -5.72 11.51
CA LEU A 96 -13.56 -6.04 12.90
C LEU A 96 -14.70 -5.17 13.42
N ASN A 97 -14.76 -3.91 12.99
CA ASN A 97 -15.89 -3.04 13.26
C ASN A 97 -17.11 -3.33 12.39
N GLY A 98 -17.09 -4.30 11.48
CA GLY A 98 -18.25 -4.68 10.69
C GLY A 98 -18.72 -3.59 9.71
N GLU A 99 -17.82 -2.73 9.21
CA GLU A 99 -18.18 -1.64 8.28
C GLU A 99 -18.66 -2.13 6.90
N PHE A 100 -18.54 -3.44 6.63
CA PHE A 100 -19.14 -4.12 5.48
C PHE A 100 -20.68 -4.27 5.62
N MET A 101 -21.27 -3.88 6.74
CA MET A 101 -22.71 -3.94 6.95
C MET A 101 -23.43 -2.73 6.33
N SER A 102 -24.69 -2.93 5.94
CA SER A 102 -25.60 -1.88 5.47
C SER A 102 -25.93 -0.90 6.62
N ASN A 103 -26.18 0.37 6.29
CA ASN A 103 -26.56 1.43 7.24
C ASN A 103 -25.56 1.62 8.40
N LYS A 104 -24.28 1.34 8.15
CA LYS A 104 -23.21 1.56 9.12
C LYS A 104 -22.25 2.62 8.60
N GLU A 105 -21.84 3.54 9.47
CA GLU A 105 -20.76 4.46 9.17
C GLU A 105 -19.46 3.69 8.92
N ARG A 106 -18.59 4.24 8.05
CA ARG A 106 -17.38 3.55 7.59
C ARG A 106 -16.10 4.37 7.77
N PRO A 107 -15.85 4.97 8.95
CA PRO A 107 -14.69 5.82 9.16
C PRO A 107 -13.37 5.07 8.92
N TRP A 108 -13.25 3.81 9.34
CA TRP A 108 -11.99 3.07 9.22
C TRP A 108 -11.69 2.68 7.79
N LEU A 109 -12.69 2.30 7.01
CA LEU A 109 -12.54 2.05 5.58
C LEU A 109 -12.18 3.34 4.82
N PHE A 110 -12.79 4.46 5.20
CA PHE A 110 -12.46 5.76 4.64
C PHE A 110 -10.99 6.11 4.92
N TYR A 111 -10.54 5.98 6.17
CA TYR A 111 -9.15 6.22 6.53
C TYR A 111 -8.19 5.26 5.84
N ALA A 112 -8.57 3.99 5.66
CA ALA A 112 -7.79 3.03 4.89
C ALA A 112 -7.63 3.47 3.43
N ALA A 113 -8.70 3.93 2.78
CA ALA A 113 -8.65 4.41 1.40
C ALA A 113 -7.82 5.70 1.26
N VAL A 114 -7.95 6.63 2.20
CA VAL A 114 -7.12 7.85 2.24
C VAL A 114 -5.65 7.53 2.48
N SER A 115 -5.36 6.63 3.43
CA SER A 115 -4.00 6.16 3.69
C SER A 115 -3.42 5.46 2.46
N SER A 116 -4.22 4.62 1.78
CA SER A 116 -3.84 3.97 0.52
C SER A 116 -3.44 4.99 -0.54
N LEU A 117 -4.25 6.04 -0.72
CA LEU A 117 -3.97 7.13 -1.65
C LEU A 117 -2.68 7.87 -1.30
N LEU A 118 -2.47 8.20 -0.02
CA LEU A 118 -1.27 8.90 0.43
C LEU A 118 0.00 8.09 0.12
N VAL A 119 0.00 6.80 0.48
CA VAL A 119 1.15 5.91 0.26
C VAL A 119 1.42 5.76 -1.23
N ALA A 120 0.37 5.52 -2.03
CA ALA A 120 0.48 5.43 -3.48
C ALA A 120 1.08 6.72 -4.08
N SER A 121 0.70 7.89 -3.53
CA SER A 121 1.18 9.19 -4.00
C SER A 121 2.68 9.38 -3.74
N PHE A 122 3.17 9.01 -2.55
CA PHE A 122 4.61 9.08 -2.24
C PHE A 122 5.42 8.10 -3.09
N MET A 123 4.93 6.88 -3.28
CA MET A 123 5.57 5.92 -4.17
C MET A 123 5.59 6.45 -5.61
N ALA A 124 4.45 6.90 -6.13
CA ALA A 124 4.34 7.44 -7.48
C ALA A 124 5.28 8.63 -7.71
N PHE A 125 5.41 9.51 -6.72
CA PHE A 125 6.32 10.66 -6.77
C PHE A 125 7.78 10.22 -6.95
N THR A 126 8.27 9.32 -6.08
CA THR A 126 9.66 8.82 -6.18
C THR A 126 9.93 8.08 -7.48
N GLN A 127 8.97 7.27 -7.95
CA GLN A 127 9.10 6.53 -9.20
C GLN A 127 9.01 7.45 -10.44
N THR A 128 8.19 8.49 -10.39
CA THR A 128 8.08 9.49 -11.48
C THR A 128 9.35 10.29 -11.63
N ILE A 129 9.95 10.76 -10.53
CA ILE A 129 11.26 11.46 -10.56
C ILE A 129 12.37 10.56 -11.12
N SER A 130 12.26 9.27 -10.84
CA SER A 130 13.23 8.27 -11.27
C SER A 130 13.03 7.77 -12.70
N GLY A 131 11.95 8.17 -13.38
CA GLY A 131 11.62 7.67 -14.72
C GLY A 131 11.34 6.16 -14.75
N ALA A 132 10.85 5.60 -13.65
CA ALA A 132 10.67 4.17 -13.46
C ALA A 132 9.39 3.63 -14.10
N SER A 133 9.42 2.38 -14.58
CA SER A 133 8.26 1.68 -15.16
C SER A 133 7.09 1.54 -14.19
N ASP A 134 7.38 1.40 -12.91
CA ASP A 134 6.39 1.25 -11.84
C ASP A 134 5.49 2.49 -11.69
N GLY A 135 5.93 3.63 -12.20
CA GLY A 135 5.14 4.86 -12.20
C GLY A 135 3.76 4.67 -12.79
N GLN A 136 3.64 3.96 -13.92
CA GLN A 136 2.35 3.77 -14.59
C GLN A 136 1.33 3.04 -13.70
N TYR A 137 1.76 1.95 -13.08
CA TYR A 137 0.93 1.18 -12.16
C TYR A 137 0.55 2.02 -10.92
N LEU A 138 1.49 2.78 -10.37
CA LEU A 138 1.23 3.62 -9.20
C LEU A 138 0.25 4.77 -9.51
N TRP A 139 0.31 5.36 -10.70
CA TRP A 139 -0.68 6.32 -11.17
C TRP A 139 -2.08 5.71 -11.29
N GLN A 140 -2.19 4.49 -11.82
CA GLN A 140 -3.46 3.76 -11.87
C GLN A 140 -3.98 3.46 -10.46
N PHE A 141 -3.11 3.03 -9.55
CA PHE A 141 -3.48 2.72 -8.18
C PHE A 141 -3.86 3.97 -7.36
N MET A 142 -3.22 5.11 -7.61
CA MET A 142 -3.66 6.42 -7.09
C MET A 142 -5.07 6.75 -7.60
N GLY A 143 -5.31 6.63 -8.91
CA GLY A 143 -6.63 6.86 -9.50
C GLY A 143 -7.71 5.96 -8.89
N PHE A 144 -7.40 4.67 -8.73
CA PHE A 144 -8.27 3.73 -8.01
C PHE A 144 -8.54 4.19 -6.57
N SER A 145 -7.51 4.60 -5.84
CA SER A 145 -7.64 5.04 -4.45
C SER A 145 -8.48 6.33 -4.33
N MET A 146 -8.40 7.25 -5.28
CA MET A 146 -9.28 8.42 -5.35
C MET A 146 -10.74 8.02 -5.57
N VAL A 147 -11.00 7.11 -6.52
CA VAL A 147 -12.35 6.59 -6.78
C VAL A 147 -12.89 5.88 -5.53
N ALA A 148 -12.07 5.08 -4.85
CA ALA A 148 -12.43 4.43 -3.59
C ALA A 148 -12.88 5.43 -2.51
N VAL A 149 -12.11 6.51 -2.30
CA VAL A 149 -12.44 7.59 -1.36
C VAL A 149 -13.77 8.25 -1.73
N MET A 150 -13.96 8.62 -3.01
CA MET A 150 -15.20 9.24 -3.50
C MET A 150 -16.40 8.31 -3.31
N TYR A 151 -16.22 7.03 -3.63
CA TYR A 151 -17.25 6.00 -3.50
C TYR A 151 -17.68 5.81 -2.06
N ILE A 152 -16.74 5.65 -1.12
CA ILE A 152 -17.05 5.49 0.31
C ILE A 152 -17.81 6.72 0.83
N ARG A 153 -17.38 7.94 0.47
CA ARG A 153 -18.08 9.18 0.88
C ARG A 153 -19.50 9.22 0.35
N ASN A 154 -19.70 8.87 -0.92
CA ASN A 154 -21.03 8.83 -1.52
C ASN A 154 -21.95 7.80 -0.83
N GLU A 155 -21.42 6.63 -0.45
CA GLU A 155 -22.17 5.61 0.27
C GLU A 155 -22.38 5.92 1.77
N GLN A 156 -21.71 6.93 2.31
CA GLN A 156 -21.95 7.46 3.67
C GLN A 156 -22.95 8.61 3.69
N GLY A 157 -23.09 9.35 2.59
CA GLY A 157 -24.07 10.43 2.44
C GLY A 157 -25.48 9.98 2.07
N LYS A 158 -25.71 8.66 1.94
CA LYS A 158 -27.00 8.02 1.69
C LYS A 158 -27.52 7.36 2.95
#